data_AF-N6XKY3-F1
#
_entry.id   AF-N6XKY3-F1
#
_cell.length_a   1.000
_cell.length_b   1.000
_cell.length_c   1.000
_cell.angle_alpha   90.00
_cell.angle_beta   90.00
_cell.angle_gamma   90.00
#
_symmetry.space_group_name_H-M   'P 1'
#
loop_
_entity.id
_entity.type
_entity.pdbx_description
1 polymer ?
#
loop_
_entity_poly.entity_id
_entity_poly.type
_entity_poly.pdbx_seq_one_letter_code
_entity_poly.pdbx_strand_id
1 'polypeptide(L)'
;MHEPLIIALRPSPGVMASVSVAHVAAALALFHVPAFGLEALLGGQGVMQAVIAGGAGCVLFASLIRALVQEWRKRRLHLALNEAGEISLLQPAAPPLRGRVAPHSIVVFEWAVWFQSCPEFEGRMRPGRSRRFMIVAANLDAQQWRGLRIWLRHEAVRADAPDGRAA
;
A
#
# COMPACT_ATOMS: atom_id res chain seq x y z
N MET A 1 -14.78 18.38 -21.92
CA MET A 1 -13.50 17.70 -21.66
C MET A 1 -13.20 17.94 -20.20
N HIS A 2 -13.50 16.98 -19.31
CA HIS A 2 -13.19 17.13 -17.89
C HIS A 2 -11.73 16.71 -17.69
N GLU A 3 -10.92 17.59 -17.11
CA GLU A 3 -9.51 17.32 -16.87
C GLU A 3 -9.35 16.13 -15.91
N PRO A 4 -8.40 15.22 -16.16
CA PRO A 4 -8.14 14.10 -15.26
C PRO A 4 -7.79 14.64 -13.87
N LEU A 5 -8.36 14.05 -12.81
CA LEU A 5 -8.05 14.47 -11.45
C LEU A 5 -6.62 14.01 -11.12
N ILE A 6 -5.67 14.94 -11.16
CA ILE A 6 -4.27 14.70 -10.81
C ILE A 6 -4.09 14.87 -9.31
N ILE A 7 -3.70 13.78 -8.67
CA ILE A 7 -3.52 13.68 -7.23
C ILE A 7 -2.02 13.45 -6.97
N ALA A 8 -1.38 14.42 -6.33
CA ALA A 8 0.01 14.30 -5.88
C ALA A 8 0.06 13.62 -4.52
N LEU A 9 0.67 12.45 -4.42
CA LEU A 9 0.79 11.74 -3.15
C LEU A 9 1.90 12.36 -2.30
N ARG A 10 1.59 12.67 -1.03
CA ARG A 10 2.59 13.07 -0.03
C ARG A 10 2.85 11.91 0.93
N PRO A 11 4.09 11.74 1.45
CA PRO A 11 4.34 10.78 2.51
C PRO A 11 3.57 11.19 3.77
N SER A 12 2.89 10.25 4.43
CA SER A 12 2.18 10.55 5.67
C SER A 12 3.08 10.30 6.89
N PRO A 13 3.37 11.32 7.71
CA PRO A 13 4.15 11.14 8.93
C PRO A 13 3.43 10.24 9.95
N GLY A 14 2.09 10.24 9.97
CA GLY A 14 1.29 9.37 10.81
C GLY A 14 1.43 7.88 10.44
N VAL A 15 1.45 7.57 9.14
CA VAL A 15 1.71 6.20 8.66
C VAL A 15 3.13 5.78 9.02
N MET A 16 4.12 6.65 8.81
CA MET A 16 5.50 6.36 9.20
C MET A 16 5.63 6.10 10.71
N ALA A 17 4.98 6.92 11.55
CA ALA A 17 4.98 6.74 12.99
C ALA A 17 4.29 5.42 13.41
N SER A 18 3.15 5.10 12.80
CA SER A 18 2.43 3.84 13.07
C SER A 18 3.27 2.61 12.69
N VAL A 19 3.91 2.65 11.52
CA VAL A 19 4.82 1.58 11.08
C VAL A 19 5.99 1.44 12.06
N SER A 20 6.59 2.56 12.49
CA SER A 20 7.66 2.55 13.49
C SER A 20 7.21 1.95 14.82
N VAL A 21 6.05 2.37 15.35
CA VAL A 21 5.49 1.83 16.60
C VAL A 21 5.21 0.33 16.47
N ALA A 22 4.67 -0.13 15.34
CA ALA A 22 4.44 -1.56 15.12
C ALA A 22 5.75 -2.37 15.10
N HIS A 23 6.82 -1.84 14.50
CA HIS A 23 8.13 -2.50 14.49
C HIS A 23 8.81 -2.45 15.86
N VAL A 24 8.63 -1.37 16.63
CA VAL A 24 9.08 -1.28 18.02
C VAL A 24 8.34 -2.31 18.89
N ALA A 25 7.02 -2.41 18.75
CA ALA A 25 6.22 -3.41 19.45
C ALA A 25 6.62 -4.84 19.05
N ALA A 26 6.91 -5.09 17.76
CA ALA A 26 7.40 -6.38 17.30
C ALA A 26 8.81 -6.70 17.84
N ALA A 27 9.70 -5.72 17.89
CA ALA A 27 11.03 -5.89 18.48
C ALA A 27 10.93 -6.15 19.99
N LEU A 28 10.11 -5.39 20.72
CA LEU A 28 9.82 -5.65 22.13
C LEU A 28 9.23 -7.06 22.31
N ALA A 29 8.30 -7.49 21.45
CA ALA A 29 7.76 -8.84 21.51
C ALA A 29 8.85 -9.91 21.30
N LEU A 30 9.76 -9.68 20.34
CA LEU A 30 10.87 -10.58 20.02
C LEU A 30 11.90 -10.70 21.15
N PHE A 31 12.19 -9.59 21.85
CA PHE A 31 13.27 -9.52 22.85
C PHE A 31 12.78 -9.53 24.32
N HIS A 32 11.50 -9.29 24.60
CA HIS A 32 10.96 -9.19 25.97
C HIS A 32 9.86 -10.19 26.31
N VAL A 33 9.21 -10.85 25.35
CA VAL A 33 8.34 -11.97 25.73
C VAL A 33 9.27 -13.13 26.15
N PRO A 34 9.23 -13.61 27.41
CA PRO A 34 10.09 -14.71 27.90
C PRO A 34 9.83 -16.07 27.22
N ALA A 35 9.14 -16.06 26.09
CA ALA A 35 8.51 -17.20 25.46
C ALA A 35 8.44 -17.02 23.93
N PHE A 36 9.60 -16.91 23.28
CA PHE A 36 9.87 -18.07 22.44
C PHE A 36 10.48 -19.07 23.39
N GLY A 37 9.74 -20.10 23.80
CA GLY A 37 10.22 -21.20 24.63
C GLY A 37 11.32 -22.02 23.95
N LEU A 38 12.25 -21.36 23.25
CA LEU A 38 13.44 -21.91 22.63
C LEU A 38 14.43 -22.37 23.70
N GLU A 39 14.40 -21.86 24.94
CA GLU A 39 15.24 -22.42 26.01
C GLU A 39 14.78 -23.83 26.38
N ALA A 40 13.46 -24.04 26.44
CA ALA A 40 12.85 -25.35 26.64
C ALA A 40 12.92 -26.26 25.40
N LEU A 41 12.92 -25.68 24.17
CA LEU A 41 12.95 -26.44 22.91
C LEU A 41 14.37 -26.76 22.38
N LEU A 42 15.38 -25.94 22.70
CA LEU A 42 16.76 -26.09 22.20
C LEU A 42 17.79 -26.43 23.27
N GLY A 43 17.36 -26.88 24.45
CA GLY A 43 18.24 -27.52 25.44
C GLY A 43 19.51 -26.73 25.75
N GLY A 44 19.38 -25.48 26.22
CA GLY A 44 20.52 -24.72 26.75
C GLY A 44 21.54 -24.21 25.73
N GLN A 45 21.21 -24.11 24.44
CA GLN A 45 22.09 -23.50 23.44
C GLN A 45 21.81 -21.99 23.23
N GLY A 46 22.27 -21.17 24.18
CA GLY A 46 22.13 -19.71 24.12
C GLY A 46 22.73 -19.05 22.87
N VAL A 47 23.72 -19.67 22.22
CA VAL A 47 24.33 -19.17 20.97
C VAL A 47 23.35 -19.27 19.79
N MET A 48 22.63 -20.39 19.63
CA MET A 48 21.67 -20.57 18.54
C MET A 48 20.50 -19.59 18.67
N GLN A 49 20.05 -19.35 19.90
CA GLN A 49 19.02 -18.35 20.21
C GLN A 49 19.48 -16.93 19.86
N ALA A 50 20.70 -16.55 20.25
CA ALA A 50 21.26 -15.25 19.91
C ALA A 50 21.36 -15.04 18.39
N VAL A 51 21.74 -16.09 17.64
CA VAL A 51 21.80 -16.05 16.17
C VAL A 51 20.40 -15.88 15.56
N ILE A 52 19.39 -16.62 16.04
CA ILE A 52 18.01 -16.52 15.55
C ILE A 52 17.41 -15.15 15.90
N ALA A 53 17.57 -14.67 17.13
CA ALA A 53 17.08 -13.37 17.57
C ALA A 53 17.78 -12.22 16.81
N GLY A 54 19.09 -12.33 16.58
CA GLY A 54 19.85 -11.40 15.76
C GLY A 54 19.37 -11.39 14.30
N GLY A 55 19.17 -12.56 13.71
CA GLY A 55 18.62 -12.71 12.36
C GLY A 55 17.22 -12.10 12.22
N ALA A 56 16.32 -12.41 13.17
CA ALA A 56 14.97 -11.85 13.19
C ALA A 56 14.98 -10.34 13.40
N GLY A 57 15.85 -9.81 14.26
CA GLY A 57 16.07 -8.38 14.44
C GLY A 57 16.51 -7.69 13.14
N CYS A 58 17.48 -8.27 12.41
CA CYS A 58 17.92 -7.77 11.12
C CYS A 58 16.79 -7.76 10.08
N VAL A 59 15.97 -8.81 10.02
CA VAL A 59 14.81 -8.89 9.12
C VAL A 59 13.77 -7.83 9.48
N LEU A 60 13.46 -7.65 10.76
CA LEU A 60 12.53 -6.61 11.24
C LEU A 60 13.04 -5.21 10.89
N PHE A 61 14.33 -4.95 11.06
CA PHE A 61 14.93 -3.66 10.73
C PHE A 61 14.92 -3.39 9.22
N ALA A 62 15.29 -4.39 8.40
CA ALA A 62 15.21 -4.29 6.95
C ALA A 62 13.77 -4.07 6.46
N SER A 63 12.78 -4.72 7.09
CA SER A 63 11.35 -4.51 6.85
C SER A 63 10.93 -3.07 7.16
N LEU A 64 11.36 -2.53 8.30
CA LEU A 64 11.09 -1.14 8.69
C LEU A 64 11.65 -0.16 7.66
N ILE A 65 12.92 -0.28 7.30
CA ILE A 65 13.56 0.58 6.27
C ILE A 65 12.78 0.47 4.96
N ARG A 66 12.44 -0.74 4.53
CA ARG A 66 11.69 -0.97 3.29
C ARG A 66 10.33 -0.28 3.33
N ALA A 67 9.60 -0.37 4.44
CA ALA A 67 8.30 0.27 4.62
C ALA A 67 8.40 1.81 4.60
N LEU A 68 9.40 2.37 5.30
CA LEU A 68 9.65 3.81 5.30
C LEU A 68 10.05 4.31 3.90
N VAL A 69 10.95 3.61 3.22
CA VAL A 69 11.36 3.95 1.84
C VAL A 69 10.18 3.86 0.89
N GLN A 70 9.27 2.89 1.05
CA GLN A 70 8.05 2.80 0.23
C GLN A 70 7.11 3.99 0.47
N GLU A 71 6.91 4.41 1.72
CA GLU A 71 6.10 5.59 2.05
C GLU A 71 6.75 6.88 1.50
N TRP A 72 8.07 7.02 1.63
CA TRP A 72 8.82 8.14 1.06
C TRP A 72 8.76 8.18 -0.46
N ARG A 73 8.81 7.02 -1.12
CA ARG A 73 8.66 6.91 -2.57
C ARG A 73 7.30 7.37 -3.07
N LYS A 74 6.26 7.41 -2.23
CA LYS A 74 4.96 7.99 -2.60
C LYS A 74 5.06 9.47 -2.95
N ARG A 75 6.04 10.21 -2.39
CA ARG A 75 6.30 11.63 -2.73
C ARG A 75 6.52 11.88 -4.23
N ARG A 76 6.95 10.86 -4.97
CA ARG A 76 7.25 10.94 -6.41
C ARG A 76 6.13 10.34 -7.27
N LEU A 77 4.99 10.01 -6.70
CA LEU A 77 3.87 9.39 -7.41
C LEU A 77 2.74 10.39 -7.58
N HIS A 78 2.35 10.59 -8.83
CA HIS A 78 1.13 11.30 -9.18
C HIS A 78 0.12 10.29 -9.72
N LEU A 79 -1.08 10.29 -9.17
CA LEU A 79 -2.20 9.49 -9.66
C LEU A 79 -3.06 10.40 -10.52
N ALA A 80 -3.19 10.09 -11.80
CA ALA A 80 -4.19 10.71 -12.67
C ALA A 80 -5.39 9.75 -12.76
N LEU A 81 -6.52 10.18 -12.23
CA LEU A 81 -7.79 9.46 -12.29
C LEU A 81 -8.59 9.95 -13.48
N ASN A 82 -9.03 9.02 -14.33
CA ASN A 82 -9.87 9.33 -15.49
C ASN A 82 -11.33 8.94 -15.19
N GLU A 83 -12.30 9.61 -15.83
CA GLU A 83 -13.73 9.31 -15.69
C GLU A 83 -14.09 7.93 -16.26
N ALA A 84 -13.27 7.39 -17.17
CA ALA A 84 -13.45 6.07 -17.76
C ALA A 84 -13.19 4.90 -16.78
N GLY A 85 -12.68 5.17 -15.57
CA GLY A 85 -12.24 4.13 -14.60
C GLY A 85 -10.75 3.78 -14.73
N GLU A 86 -10.02 4.49 -15.60
CA GLU A 86 -8.58 4.32 -15.78
C GLU A 86 -7.80 5.07 -14.69
N ILE A 87 -6.76 4.42 -14.18
CA ILE A 87 -5.75 5.03 -13.31
C ILE A 87 -4.44 5.07 -14.07
N SER A 88 -3.90 6.28 -14.24
CA SER A 88 -2.55 6.48 -14.75
C SER A 88 -1.61 6.83 -13.61
N LEU A 89 -0.60 5.98 -13.40
CA LEU A 89 0.50 6.23 -12.49
C LEU A 89 1.58 7.02 -13.22
N LEU A 90 1.62 8.32 -12.92
CA LEU A 90 2.65 9.24 -13.40
C LEU A 90 3.85 9.16 -12.45
N GLN A 91 4.98 8.70 -12.99
CA GLN A 91 6.26 8.65 -12.31
C GLN A 91 7.23 9.60 -13.03
N PRO A 92 8.03 10.41 -12.32
CA PRO A 92 8.89 11.42 -12.94
C PRO A 92 10.01 10.83 -13.82
N ALA A 93 10.33 9.54 -13.67
CA ALA A 93 11.43 8.88 -14.38
C ALA A 93 10.98 7.66 -15.21
N ALA A 94 9.66 7.46 -15.38
CA ALA A 94 9.13 6.31 -16.11
C ALA A 94 7.91 6.72 -16.94
N PRO A 95 7.65 6.06 -18.07
CA PRO A 95 6.45 6.31 -18.84
C PRO A 95 5.20 6.12 -17.97
N PRO A 96 4.12 6.89 -18.20
CA PRO A 96 2.88 6.78 -17.46
C PRO A 96 2.37 5.34 -17.54
N LEU A 97 2.29 4.67 -16.39
CA LEU A 97 1.76 3.32 -16.34
C LEU A 97 0.24 3.42 -16.27
N ARG A 98 -0.41 3.13 -17.40
CA ARG A 98 -1.87 3.01 -17.46
C ARG A 98 -2.30 1.69 -16.84
N GLY A 99 -3.33 1.76 -16.03
CA GLY A 99 -3.95 0.59 -15.42
C GLY A 99 -5.40 0.85 -15.10
N ARG A 100 -6.07 -0.21 -14.67
CA ARG A 100 -7.44 -0.15 -14.16
C ARG A 100 -7.44 -0.62 -12.71
N VAL A 101 -8.39 -0.14 -11.93
CA VAL A 101 -8.64 -0.72 -10.60
C VAL A 101 -9.16 -2.14 -10.79
N ALA A 102 -8.60 -3.08 -10.03
CA ALA A 102 -9.10 -4.45 -10.05
C ALA A 102 -10.52 -4.45 -9.46
N PRO A 103 -11.50 -5.08 -10.14
CA PRO A 103 -12.86 -5.21 -9.63
C PRO A 103 -12.85 -5.82 -8.22
N HIS A 104 -13.74 -5.37 -7.34
CA HIS A 104 -13.89 -5.86 -5.97
C HIS A 104 -12.64 -5.74 -5.07
N SER A 105 -11.61 -4.98 -5.49
CA SER A 105 -10.40 -4.73 -4.66
C SER A 105 -10.46 -3.44 -3.85
N ILE A 106 -11.55 -2.67 -4.01
CA ILE A 106 -11.71 -1.33 -3.46
C ILE A 106 -12.29 -1.43 -2.06
N VAL A 107 -11.59 -0.86 -1.07
CA VAL A 107 -12.08 -0.71 0.29
C VAL A 107 -11.92 0.76 0.69
N VAL A 108 -13.04 1.41 1.00
CA VAL A 108 -13.07 2.85 1.33
C VAL A 108 -13.47 3.04 2.79
N PHE A 109 -12.56 3.55 3.61
CA PHE A 109 -12.81 4.05 4.96
C PHE A 109 -12.83 5.58 4.96
N GLU A 110 -13.30 6.17 6.06
CA GLU A 110 -13.30 7.63 6.23
C GLU A 110 -11.87 8.23 6.23
N TRP A 111 -10.91 7.46 6.75
CA TRP A 111 -9.53 7.88 6.97
C TRP A 111 -8.50 7.19 6.05
N ALA A 112 -8.88 6.11 5.37
CA ALA A 112 -8.01 5.33 4.48
C ALA A 112 -8.77 4.72 3.30
N VAL A 113 -8.08 4.54 2.18
CA VAL A 113 -8.56 3.78 1.03
C VAL A 113 -7.52 2.75 0.63
N TRP A 114 -7.99 1.55 0.32
CA TRP A 114 -7.22 0.47 -0.26
C TRP A 114 -7.80 0.10 -1.61
N PHE A 115 -6.92 -0.08 -2.60
CA PHE A 115 -7.31 -0.62 -3.89
C PHE A 115 -6.11 -1.27 -4.58
N GLN A 116 -6.38 -2.16 -5.52
CA GLN A 116 -5.36 -2.78 -6.35
C GLN A 116 -5.47 -2.23 -7.77
N SER A 117 -4.36 -1.73 -8.34
CA SER A 117 -4.30 -1.37 -9.75
C SER A 117 -3.68 -2.51 -10.55
N CYS A 118 -4.33 -2.94 -11.62
CA CYS A 118 -3.77 -3.84 -12.60
C CYS A 118 -3.31 -3.04 -13.83
N PRO A 119 -2.05 -3.18 -14.28
CA PRO A 119 -1.62 -2.50 -15.49
C PRO A 119 -2.42 -3.03 -16.67
N GLU A 120 -2.83 -2.11 -17.52
CA GLU A 120 -3.59 -2.38 -18.73
C GLU A 120 -2.65 -2.18 -19.92
N PHE A 121 -2.56 -3.19 -20.78
CA PHE A 121 -1.77 -3.15 -22.00
C PHE A 121 -2.66 -3.60 -23.14
N GLU A 122 -2.83 -2.75 -24.16
CA GLU A 122 -3.69 -3.01 -25.33
C GLU A 122 -5.13 -3.44 -24.93
N GLY A 123 -5.71 -2.78 -23.93
CA GLY A 123 -7.08 -3.07 -23.46
C GLY A 123 -7.24 -4.36 -22.64
N ARG A 124 -6.13 -5.06 -22.32
CA ARG A 124 -6.15 -6.26 -21.48
C ARG A 124 -5.44 -6.03 -20.15
N MET A 125 -6.09 -6.44 -19.06
CA MET A 125 -5.45 -6.46 -17.73
C MET A 125 -4.35 -7.51 -17.69
N ARG A 126 -3.16 -7.14 -17.19
CA ARG A 126 -2.08 -8.09 -16.90
C ARG A 126 -2.06 -8.46 -15.41
N PRO A 127 -2.56 -9.65 -15.01
CA PRO A 127 -2.71 -10.02 -13.60
C PRO A 127 -1.37 -10.16 -12.84
N GLY A 128 -0.25 -10.39 -13.53
CA GLY A 128 1.07 -10.60 -12.91
C GLY A 128 1.79 -9.35 -12.39
N ARG A 129 1.28 -8.14 -12.67
CA ARG A 129 1.91 -6.87 -12.24
C ARG A 129 0.94 -5.96 -11.48
N SER A 130 0.03 -6.55 -10.72
CA SER A 130 -0.89 -5.80 -9.89
C SER A 130 -0.16 -5.09 -8.74
N ARG A 131 -0.55 -3.85 -8.45
CA ARG A 131 0.04 -3.02 -7.41
C ARG A 131 -1.03 -2.61 -6.41
N ARG A 132 -0.80 -2.90 -5.13
CA ARG A 132 -1.69 -2.51 -4.05
C ARG A 132 -1.35 -1.10 -3.58
N PHE A 133 -2.37 -0.28 -3.43
CA PHE A 133 -2.28 1.06 -2.90
C PHE A 133 -3.02 1.15 -1.57
N MET A 134 -2.35 1.80 -0.62
CA MET A 134 -2.94 2.27 0.62
C MET A 134 -2.70 3.78 0.67
N ILE A 135 -3.78 4.54 0.66
CA ILE A 135 -3.75 6.00 0.74
C ILE A 135 -4.57 6.41 1.95
N VAL A 136 -3.97 7.13 2.89
CA VAL A 136 -4.68 7.72 4.02
C VAL A 136 -5.03 9.17 3.73
N ALA A 137 -6.00 9.71 4.44
CA ALA A 137 -6.41 11.12 4.29
C ALA A 137 -5.23 12.08 4.42
N ALA A 138 -4.28 11.78 5.31
CA ALA A 138 -3.08 12.58 5.52
C ALA A 138 -2.05 12.52 4.36
N ASN A 139 -2.21 11.65 3.37
CA ASN A 139 -1.36 11.64 2.17
C ASN A 139 -1.75 12.75 1.17
N LEU A 140 -2.93 13.38 1.33
CA LEU A 140 -3.55 14.27 0.34
C LEU A 140 -4.13 15.52 1.00
N ASP A 141 -4.31 16.58 0.21
CA ASP A 141 -5.09 17.74 0.65
C ASP A 141 -6.59 17.34 0.75
N ALA A 142 -7.35 17.95 1.67
CA ALA A 142 -8.73 17.51 2.00
C ALA A 142 -9.67 17.46 0.79
N GLN A 143 -9.52 18.37 -0.17
CA GLN A 143 -10.29 18.40 -1.41
C GLN A 143 -9.94 17.21 -2.33
N GLN A 144 -8.65 16.87 -2.46
CA GLN A 144 -8.19 15.72 -3.24
C GLN A 144 -8.59 14.40 -2.58
N TRP A 145 -8.57 14.35 -1.24
CA TRP A 145 -9.06 13.20 -0.47
C TRP A 145 -10.54 12.91 -0.74
N ARG A 146 -11.38 13.95 -0.68
CA ARG A 146 -12.80 13.84 -0.97
C ARG A 146 -13.05 13.41 -2.43
N GLY A 147 -12.33 14.00 -3.38
CA GLY A 147 -12.41 13.64 -4.79
C GLY A 147 -12.06 12.18 -5.06
N LEU A 148 -10.93 11.71 -4.50
CA LEU A 148 -10.50 10.31 -4.59
C LEU A 148 -11.55 9.34 -4.03
N ARG A 149 -12.11 9.65 -2.86
CA ARG A 149 -13.13 8.81 -2.22
C ARG A 149 -14.40 8.70 -3.04
N ILE A 150 -14.88 9.82 -3.58
CA ILE A 150 -16.08 9.84 -4.44
C ILE A 150 -15.80 9.01 -5.69
N TRP A 151 -14.66 9.23 -6.34
CA TRP A 151 -14.26 8.48 -7.52
C TRP A 151 -14.17 6.97 -7.25
N LEU A 152 -13.52 6.55 -6.16
CA LEU A 152 -13.41 5.14 -5.78
C LEU A 152 -14.77 4.50 -5.43
N ARG A 153 -15.67 5.25 -4.79
CA ARG A 153 -17.04 4.77 -4.54
C ARG A 153 -17.81 4.57 -5.84
N HIS A 154 -17.69 5.50 -6.78
CA HIS A 154 -18.28 5.35 -8.11
C HIS A 154 -17.74 4.11 -8.82
N GLU A 155 -16.42 3.90 -8.76
CA GLU A 155 -15.80 2.74 -9.41
C GLU A 155 -16.16 1.41 -8.72
N ALA A 156 -16.31 1.39 -7.39
CA ALA A 156 -16.80 0.22 -6.66
C ALA A 156 -18.23 -0.14 -7.09
N VAL A 157 -19.13 0.84 -7.16
CA VAL A 157 -20.51 0.64 -7.64
C VAL A 157 -20.53 0.14 -9.09
N ARG A 158 -19.63 0.64 -9.95
CA ARG A 158 -19.50 0.15 -11.34
C ARG A 158 -18.99 -1.29 -11.40
N ALA A 159 -18.12 -1.69 -10.48
CA ALA A 159 -17.61 -3.06 -10.40
C ALA A 159 -18.65 -4.05 -9.88
N ASP A 160 -19.54 -3.61 -8.99
CA ASP A 160 -20.62 -4.42 -8.40
C ASP A 160 -21.89 -4.46 -9.28
N ALA A 161 -21.95 -3.68 -10.35
CA ALA A 161 -23.08 -3.68 -11.27
C ALA A 161 -23.18 -5.07 -11.95
N PRO A 162 -24.31 -5.79 -11.83
CA PRO A 162 -24.49 -7.08 -12.48
C PRO A 162 -24.54 -6.86 -13.99
N ASP A 163 -23.40 -7.16 -14.63
CA ASP A 163 -23.12 -7.19 -16.06
C ASP A 163 -23.83 -6.17 -16.97
N GLY A 164 -23.02 -5.23 -17.46
CA GLY A 164 -23.37 -4.44 -18.64
C GLY A 164 -22.25 -3.53 -19.12
N ARG A 165 -21.11 -4.10 -19.56
CA ARG A 165 -20.14 -3.53 -20.54
C ARG A 165 -18.96 -4.50 -20.71
N ALA A 166 -18.88 -5.34 -21.74
CA ALA A 166 -18.73 -5.02 -23.17
C ALA A 166 -19.10 -3.60 -23.58
N ALA A 167 -18.13 -2.68 -23.52
CA ALA A 167 -17.91 -1.60 -24.49
C ALA A 167 -16.58 -0.92 -24.17
#